data_AF-A0A5D0RCT2-F1
#
_entry.id   AF-A0A5D0RCT2-F1
#
_cell.length_a   1.000
_cell.length_b   1.000
_cell.length_c   1.000
_cell.angle_alpha   90.00
_cell.angle_beta   90.00
_cell.angle_gamma   90.00
#
_symmetry.space_group_name_H-M   'P 1'
#
loop_
_entity.id
_entity.type
_entity.pdbx_description
1 polymer ?
#
loop_
_entity_poly.entity_id
_entity_poly.type
_entity_poly.pdbx_seq_one_letter_code
_entity_poly.pdbx_strand_id
1 'polypeptide(L)'
;MKTYHFSSTHSVYQAILVSCMILTIGIALVPNFDAIWEKILNISITVILVVGIILYQRKRTFSIDFEETGIYMNYTFTKHKIEIPYEDLLELTYMSFPKMRHMIRITFLIKNRTNKLQFSASSLTDSYIEFVKNMKHKNENLKLNVLPSDHIMNHKIQEIYGFKYRKFIKKTL
;
A
#
# COMPACT_ATOMS: atom_id res chain seq x y z
N MET A 1 -13.14 -20.25 5.26
CA MET A 1 -12.03 -19.61 4.50
C MET A 1 -11.91 -18.16 4.98
N LYS A 2 -10.69 -17.61 5.11
CA LYS A 2 -10.49 -16.23 5.63
C LYS A 2 -10.42 -15.23 4.48
N THR A 3 -11.26 -14.20 4.53
CA THR A 3 -11.18 -13.01 3.69
C THR A 3 -10.21 -12.01 4.30
N TYR A 4 -9.30 -11.46 3.51
CA TYR A 4 -8.37 -10.43 3.99
C TYR A 4 -8.77 -9.06 3.45
N HIS A 5 -8.85 -8.08 4.34
CA HIS A 5 -9.21 -6.71 4.01
C HIS A 5 -8.08 -5.76 4.39
N PHE A 6 -7.65 -4.94 3.43
CA PHE A 6 -6.68 -3.87 3.66
C PHE A 6 -7.24 -2.55 3.16
N SER A 7 -7.05 -1.49 3.95
CA SER A 7 -7.57 -0.16 3.62
C SER A 7 -6.51 0.91 3.82
N SER A 8 -6.48 1.90 2.93
CA SER A 8 -5.61 3.07 3.05
C SER A 8 -6.23 4.20 3.89
N THR A 9 -7.34 3.95 4.62
CA THR A 9 -8.10 4.95 5.40
C THR A 9 -7.26 5.76 6.39
N HIS A 10 -6.16 5.22 6.91
CA HIS A 10 -5.28 5.97 7.80
C HIS A 10 -4.69 7.23 7.12
N SER A 11 -4.48 7.19 5.81
CA SER A 11 -4.01 8.35 5.03
C SER A 11 -5.07 9.45 4.92
N VAL A 12 -6.36 9.12 5.04
CA VAL A 12 -7.46 10.11 4.99
C VAL A 12 -7.43 10.99 6.25
N TYR A 13 -7.26 10.40 7.43
CA TYR A 13 -7.15 11.16 8.68
C TYR A 13 -5.97 12.13 8.69
N GLN A 14 -4.81 11.69 8.20
CA GLN A 14 -3.63 12.55 8.09
C GLN A 14 -3.89 13.73 7.15
N ALA A 15 -4.59 13.49 6.03
CA ALA A 15 -4.93 14.55 5.10
C ALA A 15 -5.92 15.57 5.67
N ILE A 16 -6.88 15.13 6.49
CA ILE A 16 -7.78 16.04 7.22
C ILE A 16 -6.97 16.92 8.17
N LEU A 17 -6.07 16.34 8.96
CA LEU A 17 -5.22 17.09 9.89
C LEU A 17 -4.35 18.13 9.17
N VAL A 18 -3.69 17.74 8.08
CA VAL A 18 -2.87 18.65 7.26
C VAL A 18 -3.73 19.77 6.65
N SER A 19 -4.93 19.44 6.16
CA SER A 19 -5.86 20.45 5.62
C SER A 19 -6.29 21.46 6.69
N CYS A 20 -6.59 21.00 7.91
CA CYS A 20 -6.89 21.88 9.03
C CYS A 20 -5.70 22.78 9.39
N MET A 21 -4.48 22.24 9.44
CA MET A 21 -3.28 23.03 9.70
C MET A 21 -3.07 24.13 8.66
N ILE A 22 -3.22 23.80 7.37
CA ILE A 22 -3.10 24.77 6.27
C ILE A 22 -4.15 25.87 6.40
N LEU A 23 -5.41 25.53 6.71
CA LEU A 23 -6.46 26.51 6.93
C LEU A 23 -6.13 27.43 8.11
N THR A 24 -5.69 26.88 9.24
CA THR A 24 -5.33 27.67 10.42
C THR A 24 -4.18 28.63 10.12
N ILE A 25 -3.14 28.17 9.44
CA ILE A 25 -2.01 29.01 9.04
C ILE A 25 -2.47 30.09 8.05
N GLY A 26 -3.26 29.71 7.03
CA GLY A 26 -3.77 30.64 6.03
C GLY A 26 -4.59 31.76 6.66
N ILE A 27 -5.49 31.44 7.59
CA ILE A 27 -6.30 32.43 8.33
C ILE A 27 -5.42 33.29 9.24
N ALA A 28 -4.46 32.69 9.96
CA ALA A 28 -3.58 33.41 10.88
C ALA A 28 -2.68 34.44 10.19
N LEU A 29 -2.41 34.28 8.88
CA LEU A 29 -1.62 35.23 8.10
C LEU A 29 -2.44 36.43 7.59
N VAL A 30 -3.77 36.33 7.50
CA VAL A 30 -4.64 37.40 6.96
C VAL A 30 -4.44 38.77 7.64
N PRO A 31 -4.29 38.87 8.98
CA PRO A 31 -4.09 40.15 9.65
C PRO A 31 -2.77 40.86 9.31
N ASN A 32 -1.77 40.12 8.81
CA ASN A 32 -0.44 40.66 8.49
C ASN A 32 -0.37 41.36 7.13
N PHE A 33 -1.46 41.30 6.34
CA PHE A 33 -1.55 41.96 5.05
C PHE A 33 -2.34 43.26 5.18
N ASP A 34 -1.84 44.33 4.59
CA ASP A 34 -2.53 45.62 4.58
C ASP A 34 -3.52 45.71 3.42
N ALA A 35 -3.11 45.25 2.23
CA ALA A 35 -3.92 45.32 1.03
C ALA A 35 -5.01 44.23 1.01
N ILE A 36 -6.23 44.62 0.64
CA ILE A 36 -7.37 43.70 0.46
C ILE A 36 -7.05 42.62 -0.59
N TRP A 37 -6.33 42.98 -1.65
CA TRP A 37 -5.96 42.04 -2.72
C TRP A 37 -5.04 40.92 -2.23
N GLU A 38 -4.09 41.22 -1.34
CA GLU A 38 -3.19 40.23 -0.74
C GLU A 38 -3.95 39.24 0.13
N LYS A 39 -4.96 39.72 0.89
CA LYS A 39 -5.86 38.87 1.69
C LYS A 39 -6.64 37.90 0.81
N ILE A 40 -7.22 38.40 -0.28
CA ILE A 40 -7.98 37.58 -1.24
C ILE A 40 -7.07 36.51 -1.87
N LEU A 41 -5.85 36.90 -2.26
CA LEU A 41 -4.88 35.99 -2.86
C LEU A 41 -4.44 34.89 -1.88
N ASN A 42 -4.16 35.23 -0.62
CA ASN A 42 -3.81 34.27 0.43
C ASN A 42 -4.93 33.25 0.70
N ILE A 43 -6.17 33.72 0.83
CA ILE A 43 -7.34 32.85 1.00
C ILE A 43 -7.49 31.91 -0.21
N SER A 44 -7.35 32.45 -1.43
CA SER A 44 -7.47 31.66 -2.66
C SER A 44 -6.42 30.56 -2.73
N ILE A 45 -5.15 30.85 -2.41
CA ILE A 45 -4.07 29.86 -2.38
C ILE A 45 -4.34 28.79 -1.32
N THR A 46 -4.75 29.21 -0.13
CA THR A 46 -5.04 28.28 0.98
C THR A 46 -6.15 27.30 0.59
N VAL A 47 -7.24 27.80 -0.02
CA VAL A 47 -8.35 26.96 -0.50
C VAL A 47 -7.90 26.02 -1.62
N ILE A 48 -7.13 26.51 -2.60
CA ILE A 48 -6.60 25.69 -3.69
C ILE A 48 -5.73 24.55 -3.16
N LEU A 49 -4.87 24.81 -2.17
CA LEU A 49 -4.04 23.79 -1.54
C LEU A 49 -4.88 22.70 -0.85
N VAL A 50 -5.88 23.10 -0.06
CA VAL A 50 -6.78 22.16 0.63
C VAL A 50 -7.56 21.32 -0.38
N VAL A 51 -8.14 21.94 -1.40
CA VAL A 51 -8.85 21.23 -2.47
C VAL A 51 -7.92 20.26 -3.20
N GLY A 52 -6.68 20.68 -3.48
CA GLY A 52 -5.66 19.82 -4.08
C GLY A 52 -5.37 18.58 -3.26
N ILE A 53 -5.19 18.73 -1.94
CA ILE A 53 -4.96 17.61 -1.01
C ILE A 53 -6.16 16.66 -1.00
N ILE A 54 -7.38 17.18 -0.92
CA ILE A 54 -8.60 16.37 -0.93
C ILE A 54 -8.71 15.57 -2.22
N LEU A 55 -8.55 16.22 -3.38
CA LEU A 55 -8.62 15.56 -4.70
C LEU A 55 -7.54 14.50 -4.85
N TYR A 56 -6.32 14.77 -4.36
CA TYR A 56 -5.23 13.81 -4.36
C TYR A 56 -5.57 12.55 -3.56
N GLN A 57 -6.09 12.73 -2.33
CA GLN A 57 -6.42 11.62 -1.45
C GLN A 57 -7.64 10.83 -1.92
N ARG A 58 -8.63 11.48 -2.53
CA ARG A 58 -9.78 10.80 -3.12
C ARG A 58 -9.36 9.79 -4.20
N LYS A 59 -8.34 10.10 -5.00
CA LYS A 59 -7.81 9.18 -6.02
C LYS A 59 -7.00 8.03 -5.44
N ARG A 60 -6.39 8.21 -4.26
CA ARG A 60 -5.50 7.23 -3.63
C ARG A 60 -6.15 6.41 -2.52
N THR A 61 -7.39 6.72 -2.15
CA THR A 61 -8.10 5.94 -1.13
C THR A 61 -8.71 4.71 -1.75
N PHE A 62 -8.19 3.55 -1.37
CA PHE A 62 -8.67 2.26 -1.82
C PHE A 62 -8.74 1.26 -0.66
N SER A 63 -9.60 0.26 -0.83
CA SER A 63 -9.53 -0.99 -0.09
C SER A 63 -9.19 -2.14 -1.03
N ILE A 64 -8.59 -3.18 -0.46
CA ILE A 64 -8.28 -4.43 -1.15
C ILE A 64 -8.96 -5.54 -0.39
N ASP A 65 -9.75 -6.31 -1.10
CA ASP A 65 -10.48 -7.47 -0.61
C ASP A 65 -9.93 -8.72 -1.31
N PHE A 66 -9.40 -9.66 -0.53
CA PHE A 66 -8.92 -10.95 -1.03
C PHE A 66 -10.02 -11.99 -0.79
N GLU A 67 -10.73 -12.34 -1.85
CA GLU A 67 -11.88 -13.25 -1.82
C GLU A 67 -11.53 -14.64 -2.38
N GLU A 68 -12.54 -15.49 -2.59
CA GLU A 68 -12.30 -16.84 -3.12
C GLU A 68 -11.90 -16.82 -4.60
N THR A 69 -12.59 -16.01 -5.41
CA THR A 69 -12.42 -15.97 -6.87
C THR A 69 -11.30 -15.06 -7.35
N GLY A 70 -10.97 -14.02 -6.59
CA GLY A 70 -9.96 -13.05 -7.00
C GLY A 70 -9.64 -12.00 -5.95
N ILE A 71 -8.83 -11.03 -6.35
CA ILE A 71 -8.44 -9.88 -5.55
C ILE A 71 -9.20 -8.67 -6.09
N TYR A 72 -9.96 -7.99 -5.23
CA TYR A 72 -10.75 -6.82 -5.62
C TYR A 72 -10.15 -5.57 -5.00
N MET A 73 -9.82 -4.59 -5.84
CA MET A 73 -9.45 -3.26 -5.39
C MET A 73 -10.64 -2.32 -5.57
N ASN A 74 -11.12 -1.78 -4.46
CA ASN A 74 -12.26 -0.89 -4.41
C ASN A 74 -11.79 0.54 -4.08
N TYR A 75 -11.88 1.46 -5.05
CA TYR A 75 -11.57 2.87 -4.82
C TYR A 75 -12.79 3.58 -4.22
N THR A 76 -12.72 3.87 -2.92
CA THR A 76 -13.86 4.31 -2.11
C THR A 76 -14.57 5.55 -2.67
N PHE A 77 -13.82 6.52 -3.20
CA PHE A 77 -14.38 7.80 -3.63
C PHE A 77 -14.67 7.93 -5.12
N THR A 78 -14.05 7.10 -5.96
CA THR A 78 -14.27 7.12 -7.42
C THR A 78 -15.23 6.03 -7.88
N LYS A 79 -15.65 5.13 -6.97
CA LYS A 79 -16.48 3.94 -7.26
C LYS A 79 -15.87 3.06 -8.36
N HIS A 80 -14.57 3.18 -8.58
CA HIS A 80 -13.85 2.35 -9.50
C HIS A 80 -13.49 1.04 -8.81
N LYS A 81 -13.74 -0.08 -9.49
CA LYS A 81 -13.39 -1.42 -9.03
C LYS A 81 -12.45 -2.05 -10.04
N ILE A 82 -11.39 -2.67 -9.53
CA ILE A 82 -10.46 -3.46 -10.34
C ILE A 82 -10.46 -4.87 -9.77
N GLU A 83 -10.79 -5.83 -10.61
CA GLU A 83 -10.63 -7.24 -10.31
C GLU A 83 -9.28 -7.71 -10.85
N ILE A 84 -8.53 -8.42 -10.01
CA ILE A 84 -7.26 -9.06 -10.35
C ILE A 84 -7.44 -10.56 -10.11
N PRO A 85 -7.49 -11.37 -11.18
CA PRO A 85 -7.42 -12.82 -11.08
C PRO A 85 -6.13 -13.25 -10.38
N TYR A 86 -6.17 -14.36 -9.65
CA TYR A 86 -4.98 -14.86 -8.95
C TYR A 86 -3.85 -15.24 -9.91
N GLU A 87 -4.18 -15.70 -11.11
CA GLU A 87 -3.23 -16.06 -12.17
C GLU A 87 -2.38 -14.86 -12.63
N ASP A 88 -2.97 -13.67 -12.62
CA ASP A 88 -2.30 -12.42 -13.00
C ASP A 88 -1.40 -11.86 -11.89
N LEU A 89 -1.42 -12.45 -10.70
CA LEU A 89 -0.54 -12.07 -9.59
C LEU A 89 0.86 -12.66 -9.80
N LEU A 90 1.85 -11.79 -9.99
CA LEU A 90 3.23 -12.19 -10.32
C LEU A 90 4.11 -12.33 -9.08
N GLU A 91 4.03 -11.36 -8.17
CA GLU A 91 4.92 -11.27 -7.01
C GLU A 91 4.22 -10.67 -5.80
N LEU A 92 4.58 -11.19 -4.62
CA LEU A 92 4.22 -10.61 -3.33
C LEU A 92 5.48 -10.36 -2.50
N THR A 93 5.77 -9.08 -2.24
CA THR A 93 6.96 -8.62 -1.52
C THR A 93 6.61 -8.15 -0.12
N TYR A 94 7.19 -8.77 0.91
CA TYR A 94 7.17 -8.23 2.27
C TYR A 94 8.22 -7.15 2.42
N MET A 95 7.86 -6.02 3.00
CA MET A 95 8.75 -4.89 3.24
C MET A 95 8.85 -4.57 4.73
N SER A 96 10.04 -4.77 5.30
CA SER A 96 10.37 -4.63 6.73
C SER A 96 11.44 -3.55 6.95
N PHE A 97 11.08 -2.28 6.72
CA PHE A 97 12.05 -1.20 6.92
C PHE A 97 12.14 -0.79 8.39
N PRO A 98 13.36 -0.63 8.95
CA PRO A 98 13.53 -0.11 10.30
C PRO A 98 12.78 1.23 10.47
N LYS A 99 12.02 1.36 11.57
CA LYS A 99 11.21 2.56 11.90
C LYS A 99 10.00 2.84 11.00
N MET A 100 9.70 1.98 10.03
CA MET A 100 8.46 2.07 9.24
C MET A 100 7.53 0.90 9.57
N ARG A 101 6.22 1.10 9.37
CA ARG A 101 5.27 -0.01 9.42
C ARG A 101 5.63 -1.01 8.32
N HIS A 102 5.52 -2.29 8.62
CA HIS A 102 5.67 -3.33 7.61
C HIS A 102 4.66 -3.12 6.49
N MET A 103 5.11 -3.29 5.26
CA MET A 103 4.28 -3.09 4.08
C MET A 103 4.32 -4.34 3.22
N ILE A 104 3.24 -4.56 2.48
CA ILE A 104 3.14 -5.62 1.47
C ILE A 104 3.07 -4.91 0.13
N ARG A 105 3.86 -5.39 -0.83
CA ARG A 105 3.73 -5.03 -2.24
C ARG A 105 3.18 -6.22 -3.00
N ILE A 106 2.19 -5.98 -3.83
CA ILE A 106 1.78 -6.93 -4.86
C ILE A 106 2.18 -6.39 -6.23
N THR A 107 2.72 -7.26 -7.07
CA THR A 107 2.98 -7.00 -8.49
C THR A 107 2.06 -7.90 -9.29
N PHE A 108 1.29 -7.32 -10.21
CA PHE A 108 0.28 -8.03 -10.99
C PHE A 108 0.21 -7.51 -12.41
N LEU A 109 -0.35 -8.32 -13.31
CA LEU A 109 -0.53 -7.99 -14.72
C LEU A 109 -1.97 -7.54 -14.98
N ILE A 110 -2.16 -6.40 -15.63
CA ILE A 110 -3.48 -5.97 -16.15
C ILE A 110 -3.27 -5.42 -17.54
N LYS A 111 -4.05 -5.91 -18.52
CA LYS A 111 -3.98 -5.46 -19.92
C LYS A 111 -2.53 -5.47 -20.45
N ASN A 112 -1.81 -6.54 -20.15
CA ASN A 112 -0.39 -6.73 -20.52
C ASN A 112 0.58 -5.67 -19.98
N ARG A 113 0.19 -4.96 -18.92
CA ARG A 113 1.05 -4.02 -18.20
C ARG A 113 1.26 -4.50 -16.76
N THR A 114 2.51 -4.49 -16.34
CA THR A 114 2.89 -4.80 -14.96
C THR A 114 2.59 -3.60 -14.08
N ASN A 115 1.73 -3.82 -13.08
CA ASN A 115 1.35 -2.82 -12.10
C ASN A 115 1.83 -3.25 -10.72
N LYS A 116 2.02 -2.27 -9.84
CA LYS A 116 2.49 -2.48 -8.46
C LYS A 116 1.60 -1.73 -7.51
N LEU A 117 1.21 -2.39 -6.43
CA LEU A 117 0.44 -1.79 -5.36
C LEU A 117 1.10 -2.09 -4.03
N GLN A 118 1.17 -1.07 -3.17
CA GLN A 118 1.77 -1.16 -1.85
C GLN A 118 0.73 -0.78 -0.80
N PHE A 119 0.60 -1.60 0.23
CA PHE A 119 -0.33 -1.39 1.34
C PHE A 119 0.29 -1.87 2.66
N SER A 120 -0.26 -1.42 3.78
CA SER A 120 0.26 -1.76 5.11
C SER A 120 0.00 -3.24 5.41
N ALA A 121 0.97 -3.94 5.99
CA ALA A 121 0.72 -5.22 6.66
C ALA A 121 0.02 -4.91 7.99
N SER A 122 -1.30 -5.06 8.06
CA SER A 122 -2.10 -4.67 9.23
C SER A 122 -2.07 -5.66 10.39
N SER A 123 -1.43 -6.82 10.29
CA SER A 123 -1.33 -7.75 11.41
C SER A 123 -0.03 -8.56 11.41
N LEU A 124 0.41 -8.89 12.62
CA LEU A 124 1.69 -9.51 12.98
C LEU A 124 2.09 -10.72 12.12
N THR A 125 3.40 -10.96 12.10
CA THR A 125 4.16 -11.97 11.36
C THR A 125 3.43 -13.28 11.09
N ASP A 126 2.71 -13.86 12.04
CA ASP A 126 2.05 -15.17 11.87
C ASP A 126 0.79 -15.10 11.01
N SER A 127 0.02 -14.01 11.11
CA SER A 127 -1.13 -13.75 10.22
C SER A 127 -0.68 -13.48 8.78
N TYR A 128 0.52 -12.91 8.60
CA TYR A 128 1.12 -12.73 7.28
C TYR A 128 1.53 -14.07 6.65
N ILE A 129 2.11 -15.00 7.43
CA ILE A 129 2.45 -16.34 6.93
C ILE A 129 1.21 -17.10 6.50
N GLU A 130 0.12 -17.05 7.27
CA GLU A 130 -1.14 -17.68 6.89
C GLU A 130 -1.72 -17.08 5.60
N PHE A 131 -1.70 -15.75 5.49
CA PHE A 131 -2.08 -15.04 4.27
C PHE A 131 -1.26 -15.50 3.06
N VAL A 132 0.07 -15.54 3.20
CA VAL A 132 0.98 -15.98 2.16
C VAL A 132 0.72 -17.43 1.73
N LYS A 133 0.48 -18.34 2.69
CA LYS A 133 0.12 -19.74 2.40
C LYS A 133 -1.16 -19.81 1.55
N ASN A 134 -2.18 -19.04 1.93
CA ASN A 134 -3.44 -18.97 1.16
C ASN A 134 -3.22 -18.44 -0.26
N MET A 135 -2.43 -17.36 -0.41
CA MET A 135 -2.10 -16.79 -1.71
C MET A 135 -1.33 -17.77 -2.59
N LYS A 136 -0.42 -18.55 -2.01
CA LYS A 136 0.35 -19.56 -2.73
C LYS A 136 -0.53 -20.72 -3.20
N HIS A 137 -1.47 -21.17 -2.36
CA HIS A 137 -2.41 -22.22 -2.74
C HIS A 137 -3.28 -21.80 -3.95
N LYS A 138 -3.62 -20.52 -4.05
CA LYS A 138 -4.40 -19.96 -5.16
C LYS A 138 -3.58 -19.70 -6.43
N ASN A 139 -2.25 -19.55 -6.31
CA ASN A 139 -1.36 -19.39 -7.45
C ASN A 139 0.04 -19.98 -7.15
N GLU A 140 0.30 -21.17 -7.69
CA GLU A 140 1.57 -21.88 -7.57
C GLU A 140 2.75 -21.18 -8.25
N ASN A 141 2.51 -20.25 -9.17
CA ASN A 141 3.56 -19.48 -9.85
C ASN A 141 3.92 -18.17 -9.12
N LEU A 142 3.19 -17.83 -8.05
CA LEU A 142 3.45 -16.63 -7.26
C LEU A 142 4.89 -16.61 -6.73
N LYS A 143 5.62 -15.52 -6.96
CA LYS A 143 6.95 -15.27 -6.38
C LYS A 143 6.82 -14.53 -5.06
N LEU A 144 7.58 -14.93 -4.04
CA LEU A 144 7.65 -14.21 -2.77
C LEU A 144 9.03 -13.63 -2.55
N ASN A 145 9.07 -12.38 -2.13
CA ASN A 145 10.30 -11.66 -1.83
C ASN A 145 10.19 -10.93 -0.48
N VAL A 146 11.34 -10.66 0.15
CA VAL A 146 11.44 -9.93 1.42
C VAL A 146 12.49 -8.84 1.28
N LEU A 147 12.14 -7.60 1.65
CA LEU A 147 13.01 -6.44 1.55
C LEU A 147 12.97 -5.59 2.84
N PRO A 148 14.10 -5.14 3.39
CA PRO A 148 15.44 -5.66 3.15
C PRO A 148 15.49 -7.15 3.54
N SER A 149 16.62 -7.82 3.26
CA SER A 149 16.77 -9.23 3.62
C SER A 149 16.63 -9.42 5.14
N ASP A 150 15.47 -9.92 5.56
CA ASP A 150 15.16 -10.25 6.94
C ASP A 150 15.31 -11.76 7.12
N HIS A 151 16.29 -12.20 7.92
CA HIS A 151 16.57 -13.62 8.11
C HIS A 151 15.37 -14.39 8.68
N ILE A 152 14.61 -13.77 9.58
CA ILE A 152 13.47 -14.42 10.24
C ILE A 152 12.33 -14.60 9.23
N MET A 153 11.98 -13.55 8.50
CA MET A 153 10.90 -13.64 7.51
C MET A 153 11.28 -14.50 6.31
N ASN A 154 12.54 -14.44 5.87
CA ASN A 154 13.05 -15.33 4.84
C ASN A 154 12.96 -16.80 5.26
N HIS A 155 13.32 -17.13 6.51
CA HIS A 155 13.17 -18.48 7.04
C HIS A 155 11.69 -18.92 7.05
N LYS A 156 10.79 -18.09 7.58
CA LYS A 156 9.35 -18.39 7.61
C LYS A 156 8.74 -18.57 6.21
N ILE A 157 9.22 -17.82 5.21
CA ILE A 157 8.80 -18.00 3.81
C ILE A 157 9.39 -19.28 3.21
N GLN A 158 10.63 -19.64 3.53
CA GLN A 158 11.24 -20.89 3.08
C GLN A 158 10.52 -22.12 3.61
N GLU A 159 9.98 -22.08 4.83
CA GLU A 159 9.12 -23.17 5.36
C GLU A 159 7.88 -23.41 4.50
N ILE A 160 7.36 -22.39 3.81
CA ILE A 160 6.18 -22.51 2.92
C ILE A 160 6.55 -23.15 1.58
N TYR A 161 7.73 -22.83 1.05
CA TYR A 161 8.17 -23.27 -0.29
C TYR A 161 9.02 -24.54 -0.27
N GLY A 162 9.37 -25.02 0.92
CA GLY A 162 10.48 -25.94 1.10
C GLY A 162 11.82 -25.20 1.08
N PHE A 163 12.76 -25.68 1.91
CA PHE A 163 14.10 -25.14 1.94
C PHE A 163 14.77 -25.33 0.57
N LYS A 164 14.99 -24.22 -0.15
CA LYS A 164 15.99 -24.19 -1.22
C LYS A 164 17.36 -24.23 -0.56
N TYR A 165 17.78 -25.39 -0.06
CA TYR A 165 19.18 -25.59 0.30
C TYR A 165 19.99 -25.22 -0.94
N ARG A 166 20.82 -24.18 -0.82
CA ARG A 166 21.86 -23.89 -1.82
C ARG A 166 22.52 -25.24 -2.10
N LYS A 167 22.46 -25.71 -3.34
CA LYS A 167 23.40 -26.73 -3.80
C LYS A 167 24.77 -26.12 -3.56
N PHE A 168 25.40 -26.43 -2.43
CA PHE A 168 26.82 -26.26 -2.26
C PHE A 168 27.40 -27.13 -3.36
N ILE A 169 27.73 -26.51 -4.48
CA ILE A 169 28.64 -27.10 -5.44
C ILE A 169 29.91 -27.29 -4.61
N LYS A 170 30.12 -28.52 -4.12
CA LYS A 170 31.45 -28.95 -3.69
C LYS A 170 32.33 -28.68 -4.89
N LYS A 171 33.08 -27.58 -4.86
CA LYS A 171 34.29 -27.48 -5.67
C LYS A 171 35.22 -28.55 -5.09
N THR A 172 35.10 -29.76 -5.62
CA THR A 172 36.21 -30.70 -5.66
C THR A 172 37.26 -30.09 -6.56
N LEU A 173 38.36 -29.66 -5.94
CA LEU A 173 39.75 -29.90 -6.36
C LEU A 173 40.68 -29.38 -5.27
#